data_AF-A0A960PH96-F1
#
_entry.id   AF-A0A960PH96-F1
#
_cell.length_a   1.000
_cell.length_b   1.000
_cell.length_c   1.000
_cell.angle_alpha   90.00
_cell.angle_beta   90.00
_cell.angle_gamma   90.00
#
_symmetry.space_group_name_H-M   'P 1'
#
loop_
_entity.id
_entity.type
_entity.pdbx_description
1 polymer ?
#
loop_
_entity_poly.entity_id
_entity_poly.type
_entity_poly.pdbx_seq_one_letter_code
_entity_poly.pdbx_strand_id
1 'polypeptide(L)'
;GTRLAYAPSAAWVARADAIRSVGGFDDELRYGEDVDLLWRLAGAGRTARFEPRSVVLHRVRPTVMAWAEQRFRYGTSAAPLAVRHPGALAPVAVSPWSLAAWAAAALGHPSLGAGLAAGSTAALARRLNVADPGAEALRLAGRGHALAGPQLARGMIRPWWPVTTALALRSGRARRLAVAGLLACVAHRWSRPNRTGRGIGDERRGRWIAVRAAVAGAGLAVADDVAYSAGVWWGLASEVRRRPATARDAAGSLLPRLGGIGGPGERVAERLRSATKRGERA
;
A
#
# COMPACT_ATOMS: atom_id res chain seq x y z
N GLY A 1 -0.32 8.06 -18.16
CA GLY A 1 -1.12 8.12 -16.92
C GLY A 1 -0.56 7.17 -15.89
N THR A 2 -0.68 7.47 -14.60
CA THR A 2 -0.31 6.54 -13.52
C THR A 2 -1.32 5.40 -13.43
N ARG A 3 -0.85 4.17 -13.14
CA ARG A 3 -1.75 3.02 -12.98
C ARG A 3 -2.65 3.23 -11.77
N LEU A 4 -3.94 2.97 -11.92
CA LEU A 4 -4.89 2.90 -10.82
C LEU A 4 -4.63 1.61 -10.04
N ALA A 5 -4.20 1.73 -8.78
CA ALA A 5 -3.99 0.58 -7.90
C ALA A 5 -5.33 -0.06 -7.48
N TYR A 6 -6.37 0.75 -7.39
CA TYR A 6 -7.73 0.42 -6.96
C TYR A 6 -8.68 1.56 -7.35
N ALA A 7 -9.95 1.24 -7.63
CA ALA A 7 -11.04 2.20 -7.72
C ALA A 7 -12.35 1.55 -7.22
N PRO A 8 -13.14 2.19 -6.35
CA PRO A 8 -14.43 1.65 -5.95
C PRO A 8 -15.38 1.51 -7.14
N SER A 9 -16.13 0.40 -7.22
CA SER A 9 -17.09 0.14 -8.31
C SER A 9 -18.32 1.06 -8.31
N ALA A 10 -18.49 1.89 -7.27
CA ALA A 10 -19.59 2.84 -7.12
C ALA A 10 -19.73 3.87 -8.26
N ALA A 11 -18.68 4.09 -9.06
CA ALA A 11 -18.68 5.01 -10.20
C ALA A 11 -17.86 4.45 -11.38
N TRP A 12 -18.20 3.24 -11.83
CA TRP A 12 -17.55 2.61 -12.99
C TRP A 12 -18.43 2.67 -14.24
N VAL A 13 -17.76 2.86 -15.37
CA VAL A 13 -18.31 2.55 -16.69
C VAL A 13 -17.35 1.55 -17.33
N ALA A 14 -17.85 0.38 -17.70
CA ALA A 14 -17.05 -0.70 -18.27
C ALA A 14 -17.78 -1.32 -19.46
N ARG A 15 -17.02 -1.86 -20.42
CA ARG A 15 -17.61 -2.66 -21.50
C ARG A 15 -18.06 -4.00 -20.93
N ALA A 16 -19.31 -4.39 -21.21
CA ALA A 16 -19.90 -5.59 -20.64
C ALA A 16 -19.18 -6.88 -21.07
N ASP A 17 -18.68 -6.93 -22.31
CA ASP A 17 -17.84 -8.02 -22.83
C ASP A 17 -16.52 -8.15 -22.06
N ALA A 18 -15.88 -7.03 -21.70
CA ALA A 18 -14.66 -7.05 -20.90
C ALA A 18 -14.90 -7.64 -19.50
N ILE A 19 -16.02 -7.29 -18.84
CA ILE A 19 -16.40 -7.86 -17.54
C ILE A 19 -16.67 -9.37 -17.67
N ARG A 20 -17.45 -9.78 -18.68
CA ARG A 20 -17.73 -11.21 -18.93
C ARG A 20 -16.47 -11.99 -19.27
N SER A 21 -15.51 -11.40 -19.98
CA SER A 21 -14.27 -12.08 -20.40
C SER A 21 -13.38 -12.53 -19.24
N VAL A 22 -13.57 -11.96 -18.04
CA VAL A 22 -12.86 -12.38 -16.83
C VAL A 22 -13.76 -13.12 -15.82
N GLY A 23 -15.01 -13.41 -16.17
CA GLY A 23 -15.96 -14.14 -15.33
C GLY A 23 -16.82 -13.28 -14.39
N GLY A 24 -16.88 -11.96 -14.57
CA GLY A 24 -17.71 -11.09 -13.72
C GLY A 24 -17.16 -10.89 -12.30
N PHE A 25 -18.02 -10.55 -11.35
CA PHE A 25 -17.66 -10.47 -9.93
C PHE A 25 -17.56 -11.87 -9.32
N ASP A 26 -16.67 -12.05 -8.35
CA ASP A 26 -16.56 -13.32 -7.61
C ASP A 26 -17.53 -13.28 -6.42
N ASP A 27 -18.56 -14.13 -6.45
CA ASP A 27 -19.61 -14.19 -5.43
C ASP A 27 -19.11 -14.71 -4.07
N GLU A 28 -17.93 -15.33 -4.01
CA GLU A 28 -17.29 -15.66 -2.72
C GLU A 28 -16.76 -14.40 -1.99
N LEU A 29 -16.56 -13.28 -2.71
CA LEU A 29 -16.07 -12.03 -2.14
C LEU A 29 -17.22 -11.09 -1.80
N ARG A 30 -17.58 -11.03 -0.51
CA ARG A 30 -18.53 -10.01 -0.04
C ARG A 30 -17.95 -8.59 -0.04
N TYR A 31 -16.63 -8.48 0.14
CA TYR A 31 -15.85 -7.24 0.16
C TYR A 31 -14.58 -7.44 -0.67
N GLY A 32 -14.15 -6.40 -1.38
CA GLY A 32 -12.96 -6.45 -2.24
C GLY A 32 -13.20 -7.11 -3.59
N GLU A 33 -14.45 -7.42 -3.93
CA GLU A 33 -14.90 -7.92 -5.22
C GLU A 33 -14.56 -6.97 -6.38
N ASP A 34 -14.60 -5.66 -6.10
CA ASP A 34 -14.22 -4.61 -7.04
C ASP A 34 -12.70 -4.58 -7.29
N VAL A 35 -11.90 -4.74 -6.22
CA VAL A 35 -10.44 -4.88 -6.29
C VAL A 35 -10.06 -6.11 -7.10
N ASP A 36 -10.65 -7.26 -6.78
CA ASP A 36 -10.42 -8.53 -7.45
C ASP A 36 -10.71 -8.44 -8.95
N LEU A 37 -11.90 -7.92 -9.30
CA LEU A 37 -12.30 -7.73 -10.69
C LEU A 37 -11.37 -6.78 -11.44
N LEU A 38 -10.97 -5.65 -10.83
CA LEU A 38 -10.04 -4.70 -11.43
C LEU A 38 -8.68 -5.37 -11.72
N TRP A 39 -8.18 -6.18 -10.80
CA TRP A 39 -6.90 -6.88 -10.96
C TRP A 39 -6.98 -7.99 -12.01
N ARG A 40 -8.08 -8.76 -12.08
CA ARG A 40 -8.30 -9.72 -13.17
C ARG A 40 -8.37 -9.04 -14.53
N LEU A 41 -9.08 -7.92 -14.65
CA LEU A 41 -9.12 -7.11 -15.87
C LEU A 41 -7.73 -6.59 -16.26
N ALA A 42 -6.96 -6.07 -15.30
CA ALA A 42 -5.59 -5.63 -15.54
C ALA A 42 -4.68 -6.79 -15.95
N GLY A 43 -4.84 -7.97 -15.35
CA GLY A 43 -4.15 -9.21 -15.71
C GLY A 43 -4.48 -9.69 -17.13
N ALA A 44 -5.71 -9.44 -17.59
CA ALA A 44 -6.17 -9.66 -18.96
C ALA A 44 -5.77 -8.54 -19.95
N GLY A 45 -4.87 -7.64 -19.56
CA GLY A 45 -4.38 -6.55 -20.41
C GLY A 45 -5.37 -5.41 -20.63
N ARG A 46 -6.49 -5.36 -19.89
CA ARG A 46 -7.44 -4.24 -19.96
C ARG A 46 -6.90 -3.02 -19.21
N THR A 47 -7.24 -1.83 -19.70
CA THR A 47 -6.80 -0.56 -19.11
C THR A 47 -7.95 0.16 -18.43
N ALA A 48 -7.72 0.62 -17.20
CA ALA A 48 -8.62 1.53 -16.50
C ALA A 48 -8.11 2.98 -16.59
N ARG A 49 -9.03 3.92 -16.85
CA ARG A 49 -8.76 5.37 -16.86
C ARG A 49 -9.59 6.05 -15.79
N PHE A 50 -8.95 6.94 -15.02
CA PHE A 50 -9.65 7.84 -14.11
C PHE A 50 -10.23 9.03 -14.87
N GLU A 51 -11.52 9.32 -14.69
CA GLU A 51 -12.20 10.48 -15.26
C GLU A 51 -12.58 11.47 -14.14
N PRO A 52 -11.79 12.53 -13.90
CA PRO A 52 -12.03 13.44 -12.78
C PRO A 52 -13.31 14.27 -12.92
N ARG A 53 -13.89 14.40 -14.13
CA ARG A 53 -15.15 15.13 -14.34
C ARG A 53 -16.40 14.30 -14.05
N SER A 54 -16.27 12.97 -13.95
CA SER A 54 -17.37 12.10 -13.58
C SER A 54 -17.50 12.04 -12.06
N VAL A 55 -18.57 12.65 -11.53
CA VAL A 55 -18.79 12.77 -10.08
C VAL A 55 -20.08 12.07 -9.71
N VAL A 56 -20.00 11.12 -8.77
CA VAL A 56 -21.16 10.45 -8.16
C VAL A 56 -21.16 10.76 -6.67
N LEU A 57 -22.29 11.25 -6.18
CA LEU A 57 -22.49 11.49 -4.75
C LEU A 57 -22.90 10.18 -4.08
N HIS A 58 -22.10 9.72 -3.12
CA HIS A 58 -22.41 8.54 -2.30
C HIS A 58 -22.76 8.97 -0.88
N ARG A 59 -23.77 8.34 -0.29
CA ARG A 59 -24.11 8.55 1.12
C ARG A 59 -23.04 7.91 2.00
N VAL A 60 -22.38 8.73 2.81
CA VAL A 60 -21.43 8.26 3.83
C VAL A 60 -22.18 7.68 5.03
N ARG A 61 -21.48 6.87 5.84
CA ARG A 61 -22.04 6.35 7.10
C ARG A 61 -22.24 7.53 8.08
N PRO A 62 -23.40 7.60 8.77
CA PRO A 62 -23.74 8.77 9.60
C PRO A 62 -23.03 8.80 10.96
N THR A 63 -22.48 7.66 11.41
CA THR A 63 -21.81 7.55 12.71
C THR A 63 -20.38 7.04 12.57
N VAL A 64 -19.52 7.43 13.51
CA VAL A 64 -18.13 6.95 13.59
C VAL A 64 -18.08 5.42 13.72
N MET A 65 -19.00 4.82 14.47
CA MET A 65 -19.05 3.36 14.64
C MET A 65 -19.42 2.65 13.33
N ALA A 66 -20.46 3.10 12.63
CA ALA A 66 -20.85 2.50 11.35
C ALA A 66 -19.77 2.68 10.26
N TRP A 67 -19.05 3.81 10.30
CA TRP A 67 -17.88 4.04 9.46
C TRP A 67 -16.71 3.10 9.82
N ALA A 68 -16.38 2.96 11.11
CA ALA A 68 -15.32 2.06 11.56
C ALA A 68 -15.63 0.60 11.22
N GLU A 69 -16.89 0.16 11.39
CA GLU A 69 -17.33 -1.18 11.00
C GLU A 69 -17.17 -1.41 9.49
N GLN A 70 -17.45 -0.40 8.66
CA GLN A 70 -17.18 -0.48 7.22
C GLN A 70 -15.69 -0.64 6.92
N ARG A 71 -14.81 0.11 7.62
CA ARG A 71 -13.35 -0.02 7.48
C ARG A 71 -12.86 -1.40 7.90
N PHE A 72 -13.37 -1.93 9.01
CA PHE A 72 -13.12 -3.29 9.44
C PHE A 72 -13.51 -4.30 8.37
N ARG A 73 -14.73 -4.22 7.83
CA ARG A 73 -15.20 -5.10 6.76
C ARG A 73 -14.31 -5.05 5.52
N TYR A 74 -13.88 -3.86 5.10
CA TYR A 74 -12.90 -3.74 4.01
C TYR A 74 -11.54 -4.39 4.35
N GLY A 75 -11.09 -4.32 5.60
CA GLY A 75 -9.89 -5.03 6.02
C GLY A 75 -10.00 -6.54 5.85
N THR A 76 -11.18 -7.12 6.08
CA THR A 76 -11.38 -8.58 6.01
C THR A 76 -11.15 -9.18 4.62
N SER A 77 -11.20 -8.38 3.55
CA SER A 77 -10.95 -8.85 2.18
C SER A 77 -9.47 -9.05 1.86
N ALA A 78 -8.55 -8.53 2.68
CA ALA A 78 -7.12 -8.56 2.38
C ALA A 78 -6.55 -9.98 2.24
N ALA A 79 -6.93 -10.92 3.11
CA ALA A 79 -6.46 -12.30 3.02
C ALA A 79 -7.04 -13.05 1.80
N PRO A 80 -8.37 -13.05 1.55
CA PRO A 80 -8.94 -13.62 0.33
C PRO A 80 -8.34 -13.05 -0.97
N LEU A 81 -8.06 -11.74 -1.00
CA LEU A 81 -7.39 -11.09 -2.12
C LEU A 81 -5.92 -11.53 -2.27
N ALA A 82 -5.20 -11.74 -1.17
CA ALA A 82 -3.82 -12.22 -1.21
C ALA A 82 -3.72 -13.65 -1.76
N VAL A 83 -4.69 -14.51 -1.42
CA VAL A 83 -4.82 -15.87 -1.97
C VAL A 83 -5.08 -15.86 -3.47
N ARG A 84 -6.03 -15.04 -3.93
CA ARG A 84 -6.40 -14.93 -5.35
C ARG A 84 -5.33 -14.24 -6.19
N HIS A 85 -4.62 -13.28 -5.62
CA HIS A 85 -3.62 -12.47 -6.30
C HIS A 85 -2.28 -12.44 -5.54
N PRO A 86 -1.53 -13.56 -5.53
CA PRO A 86 -0.28 -13.64 -4.78
C PRO A 86 0.70 -12.53 -5.17
N GLY A 87 1.06 -11.71 -4.17
CA GLY A 87 2.02 -10.61 -4.32
C GLY A 87 1.48 -9.34 -4.99
N ALA A 88 0.16 -9.22 -5.22
CA ALA A 88 -0.48 -7.97 -5.60
C ALA A 88 -0.69 -7.05 -4.39
N LEU A 89 -0.98 -7.63 -3.22
CA LEU A 89 -0.98 -6.93 -1.94
C LEU A 89 0.45 -6.80 -1.41
N ALA A 90 0.81 -5.59 -1.03
CA ALA A 90 2.07 -5.28 -0.40
C ALA A 90 1.86 -4.08 0.54
N PRO A 91 1.75 -4.31 1.86
CA PRO A 91 1.59 -3.20 2.80
C PRO A 91 2.80 -2.25 2.81
N VAL A 92 3.97 -2.79 2.44
CA VAL A 92 5.21 -2.06 2.18
C VAL A 92 5.83 -2.62 0.90
N ALA A 93 6.22 -1.74 -0.03
CA ALA A 93 6.95 -2.12 -1.25
C ALA A 93 8.25 -1.31 -1.33
N VAL A 94 9.36 -1.94 -0.94
CA VAL A 94 10.67 -1.30 -0.83
C VAL A 94 11.75 -2.19 -1.42
N SER A 95 12.84 -1.58 -1.89
CA SER A 95 13.99 -2.36 -2.33
C SER A 95 14.65 -3.05 -1.12
N PRO A 96 15.30 -4.21 -1.30
CA PRO A 96 16.08 -4.85 -0.25
C PRO A 96 17.13 -3.92 0.37
N TRP A 97 17.78 -3.08 -0.46
CA TRP A 97 18.78 -2.13 -0.02
C TRP A 97 18.19 -1.01 0.84
N SER A 98 17.01 -0.52 0.49
CA SER A 98 16.29 0.47 1.30
C SER A 98 15.87 -0.12 2.64
N LEU A 99 15.37 -1.36 2.64
CA LEU A 99 15.03 -2.06 3.88
C LEU A 99 16.26 -2.24 4.77
N ALA A 100 17.38 -2.69 4.20
CA ALA A 100 18.64 -2.86 4.94
C ALA A 100 19.17 -1.54 5.51
N ALA A 101 19.14 -0.46 4.71
CA ALA A 101 19.57 0.87 5.15
C ALA A 101 18.73 1.38 6.33
N TRP A 102 17.40 1.29 6.23
CA TRP A 102 16.49 1.69 7.31
C TRP A 102 16.59 0.77 8.53
N ALA A 103 16.80 -0.53 8.34
CA ALA A 103 17.02 -1.47 9.43
C ALA A 103 18.32 -1.15 10.20
N ALA A 104 19.42 -0.88 9.50
CA ALA A 104 20.70 -0.50 10.13
C ALA A 104 20.55 0.79 10.96
N ALA A 105 19.90 1.82 10.40
CA ALA A 105 19.58 3.05 11.14
C ALA A 105 18.67 2.76 12.36
N ALA A 106 17.62 1.95 12.16
CA ALA A 106 16.69 1.55 13.20
C ALA A 106 17.32 0.65 14.27
N LEU A 107 18.48 0.03 14.03
CA LEU A 107 19.26 -0.74 15.00
C LEU A 107 20.36 0.08 15.71
N GLY A 108 20.67 1.29 15.23
CA GLY A 108 21.59 2.21 15.89
C GLY A 108 22.87 2.46 15.10
N HIS A 109 22.91 2.01 13.85
CA HIS A 109 24.04 2.17 12.94
C HIS A 109 23.65 3.08 11.75
N PRO A 110 23.38 4.38 11.98
CA PRO A 110 22.94 5.29 10.92
C PRO A 110 24.01 5.48 9.84
N SER A 111 25.30 5.43 10.19
CA SER A 111 26.41 5.48 9.23
C SER A 111 26.42 4.27 8.30
N LEU A 112 26.18 3.06 8.82
CA LEU A 112 26.02 1.85 8.01
C LEU A 112 24.78 1.97 7.11
N GLY A 113 23.68 2.49 7.63
CA GLY A 113 22.48 2.77 6.84
C GLY A 113 22.74 3.72 5.67
N ALA A 114 23.44 4.82 5.93
CA ALA A 114 23.86 5.78 4.90
C ALA A 114 24.81 5.14 3.88
N GLY A 115 25.77 4.34 4.34
CA GLY A 115 26.69 3.58 3.48
C GLY A 115 25.97 2.60 2.55
N LEU A 116 24.98 1.85 3.07
CA LEU A 116 24.15 0.94 2.27
C LEU A 116 23.32 1.70 1.22
N ALA A 117 22.74 2.84 1.60
CA ALA A 117 21.98 3.67 0.68
C ALA A 117 22.86 4.28 -0.44
N ALA A 118 24.03 4.82 -0.07
CA ALA A 118 24.98 5.39 -1.01
C ALA A 118 25.60 4.31 -1.92
N GLY A 119 26.04 3.18 -1.36
CA GLY A 119 26.62 2.07 -2.09
C GLY A 119 25.65 1.44 -3.09
N SER A 120 24.39 1.24 -2.70
CA SER A 120 23.36 0.74 -3.62
C SER A 120 23.02 1.75 -4.73
N THR A 121 23.06 3.05 -4.44
CA THR A 121 22.89 4.13 -5.43
C THR A 121 24.04 4.14 -6.43
N ALA A 122 25.29 4.06 -5.96
CA ALA A 122 26.47 4.00 -6.82
C ALA A 122 26.51 2.71 -7.67
N ALA A 123 26.06 1.57 -7.10
CA ALA A 123 25.93 0.33 -7.85
C ALA A 123 24.86 0.41 -8.95
N LEU A 124 23.77 1.16 -8.72
CA LEU A 124 22.76 1.43 -9.76
C LEU A 124 23.34 2.32 -10.87
N ALA A 125 24.08 3.38 -10.53
CA ALA A 125 24.70 4.28 -11.51
C ALA A 125 25.58 3.50 -12.52
N ARG A 126 26.35 2.52 -12.05
CA ARG A 126 27.18 1.66 -12.91
C ARG A 126 26.40 0.77 -13.88
N ARG A 127 25.09 0.63 -13.72
CA ARG A 127 24.22 -0.23 -14.56
C ARG A 127 23.30 0.58 -15.48
N LEU A 128 23.21 1.89 -15.32
CA LEU A 128 22.35 2.73 -16.13
C LEU A 128 23.07 3.13 -17.42
N ASN A 129 22.42 2.90 -18.56
CA ASN A 129 22.87 3.37 -19.86
C ASN A 129 22.07 4.64 -20.25
N VAL A 130 22.41 5.76 -19.63
CA VAL A 130 21.79 7.08 -19.83
C VAL A 130 22.87 8.16 -19.84
N ALA A 131 22.54 9.37 -20.29
CA ALA A 131 23.52 10.46 -20.42
C ALA A 131 24.21 10.85 -19.10
N ASP A 132 23.45 10.88 -17.99
CA ASP A 132 24.00 11.10 -16.64
C ASP A 132 23.55 9.97 -15.68
N PRO A 133 24.31 8.87 -15.62
CA PRO A 133 23.98 7.72 -14.76
C PRO A 133 23.99 8.06 -13.27
N GLY A 134 24.83 9.02 -12.86
CA GLY A 134 24.99 9.41 -11.45
C GLY A 134 23.77 10.17 -10.94
N ALA A 135 23.38 11.24 -11.65
CA ALA A 135 22.20 12.01 -11.29
C ALA A 135 20.91 11.18 -11.39
N GLU A 136 20.79 10.31 -12.41
CA GLU A 136 19.61 9.47 -12.58
C GLU A 136 19.54 8.39 -11.49
N ALA A 137 20.66 7.76 -11.13
CA ALA A 137 20.68 6.82 -10.01
C ALA A 137 20.34 7.50 -8.69
N LEU A 138 20.88 8.69 -8.42
CA LEU A 138 20.56 9.47 -7.23
C LEU A 138 19.06 9.84 -7.20
N ARG A 139 18.50 10.24 -8.34
CA ARG A 139 17.08 10.56 -8.46
C ARG A 139 16.20 9.33 -8.21
N LEU A 140 16.54 8.17 -8.78
CA LEU A 140 15.75 6.94 -8.64
C LEU A 140 15.94 6.29 -7.27
N ALA A 141 17.17 5.92 -6.92
CA ALA A 141 17.49 5.23 -5.68
C ALA A 141 17.35 6.14 -4.46
N GLY A 142 17.79 7.40 -4.55
CA GLY A 142 17.62 8.37 -3.47
C GLY A 142 16.14 8.62 -3.14
N ARG A 143 15.28 8.78 -4.15
CA ARG A 143 13.82 8.83 -3.93
C ARG A 143 13.28 7.52 -3.36
N GLY A 144 13.75 6.37 -3.85
CA GLY A 144 13.36 5.05 -3.32
C GLY A 144 13.68 4.90 -1.83
N HIS A 145 14.89 5.27 -1.42
CA HIS A 145 15.33 5.25 -0.03
C HIS A 145 14.53 6.23 0.84
N ALA A 146 14.31 7.45 0.36
CA ALA A 146 13.52 8.47 1.07
C ALA A 146 12.05 8.04 1.25
N LEU A 147 11.44 7.45 0.23
CA LEU A 147 10.05 6.98 0.26
C LEU A 147 9.88 5.67 1.04
N ALA A 148 10.95 4.91 1.30
CA ALA A 148 10.88 3.68 2.10
C ALA A 148 10.55 3.97 3.56
N GLY A 149 11.09 5.05 4.15
CA GLY A 149 10.85 5.41 5.55
C GLY A 149 9.36 5.60 5.88
N PRO A 150 8.63 6.47 5.17
CA PRO A 150 7.19 6.63 5.38
C PRO A 150 6.38 5.35 5.16
N GLN A 151 6.77 4.50 4.19
CA GLN A 151 6.10 3.21 3.98
C GLN A 151 6.30 2.27 5.18
N LEU A 152 7.53 2.16 5.68
CA LEU A 152 7.86 1.34 6.85
C LEU A 152 7.14 1.86 8.11
N ALA A 153 7.16 3.18 8.33
CA ALA A 153 6.42 3.82 9.42
C ALA A 153 4.91 3.52 9.35
N ARG A 154 4.31 3.63 8.15
CA ARG A 154 2.90 3.28 7.92
C ARG A 154 2.64 1.80 8.16
N GLY A 155 3.57 0.92 7.75
CA GLY A 155 3.53 -0.51 8.00
C GLY A 155 3.44 -0.84 9.49
N MET A 156 4.30 -0.22 10.30
CA MET A 156 4.33 -0.42 11.76
C MET A 156 3.01 -0.06 12.45
N ILE A 157 2.35 1.03 12.03
CA ILE A 157 1.15 1.55 12.71
C ILE A 157 -0.16 0.98 12.16
N ARG A 158 -0.15 0.37 10.97
CA ARG A 158 -1.36 -0.11 10.31
C ARG A 158 -1.35 -1.64 10.22
N PRO A 159 -0.83 -2.29 9.16
CA PRO A 159 -0.89 -3.75 9.06
C PRO A 159 -0.13 -4.49 10.18
N TRP A 160 0.97 -3.92 10.70
CA TRP A 160 1.88 -4.59 11.65
C TRP A 160 1.73 -4.11 13.09
N TRP A 161 0.63 -3.45 13.44
CA TRP A 161 0.45 -2.90 14.77
C TRP A 161 0.54 -3.96 15.89
N PRO A 162 0.03 -5.21 15.78
CA PRO A 162 0.13 -6.16 16.89
C PRO A 162 1.58 -6.53 17.19
N VAL A 163 2.37 -6.76 16.14
CA VAL A 163 3.81 -7.06 16.24
C VAL A 163 4.55 -5.84 16.80
N THR A 164 4.25 -4.65 16.28
CA THR A 164 4.89 -3.39 16.73
C THR A 164 4.60 -3.13 18.20
N THR A 165 3.35 -3.31 18.64
CA THR A 165 2.96 -3.15 20.05
C THR A 165 3.66 -4.17 20.94
N ALA A 166 3.67 -5.45 20.55
CA ALA A 166 4.36 -6.50 21.30
C ALA A 166 5.86 -6.19 21.48
N LEU A 167 6.53 -5.71 20.42
CA LEU A 167 7.93 -5.28 20.48
C LEU A 167 8.12 -4.01 21.33
N ALA A 168 7.23 -3.03 21.22
CA ALA A 168 7.28 -1.78 21.97
C ALA A 168 7.10 -1.98 23.49
N LEU A 169 6.32 -2.99 23.90
CA LEU A 169 6.17 -3.37 25.30
C LEU A 169 7.46 -3.97 25.89
N ARG A 170 8.27 -4.64 25.05
CA ARG A 170 9.49 -5.35 25.49
C ARG A 170 10.76 -4.51 25.35
N SER A 171 10.77 -3.50 24.49
CA SER A 171 11.98 -2.72 24.17
C SER A 171 11.71 -1.23 24.12
N GLY A 172 12.44 -0.47 24.94
CA GLY A 172 12.44 1.00 24.90
C GLY A 172 12.91 1.57 23.56
N ARG A 173 13.70 0.81 22.79
CA ARG A 173 14.08 1.18 21.43
C ARG A 173 12.92 1.00 20.45
N ALA A 174 12.26 -0.16 20.47
CA ALA A 174 11.08 -0.41 19.64
C ALA A 174 9.95 0.59 19.94
N ARG A 175 9.76 0.94 21.22
CA ARG A 175 8.82 1.99 21.64
C ARG A 175 9.14 3.35 21.01
N ARG A 176 10.40 3.78 21.06
CA ARG A 176 10.84 5.04 20.43
C ARG A 176 10.61 5.03 18.91
N LEU A 177 10.90 3.90 18.24
CA LEU A 177 10.66 3.75 16.80
C LEU A 177 9.16 3.78 16.45
N ALA A 178 8.31 3.14 17.24
CA ALA A 178 6.86 3.16 17.04
C ALA A 178 6.29 4.58 17.20
N VAL A 179 6.72 5.31 18.24
CA VAL A 179 6.35 6.72 18.43
C VAL A 179 6.85 7.58 17.29
N ALA A 180 8.11 7.43 16.87
CA ALA A 180 8.67 8.17 15.74
C ALA A 180 7.91 7.90 14.44
N GLY A 181 7.53 6.64 14.18
CA GLY A 181 6.72 6.25 13.01
C GLY A 181 5.32 6.84 13.03
N LEU A 182 4.65 6.84 14.19
CA LEU A 182 3.35 7.50 14.38
C LEU A 182 3.45 9.00 14.14
N LEU A 183 4.44 9.67 14.75
CA LEU A 183 4.68 11.11 14.56
C LEU A 183 4.97 11.44 13.10
N ALA A 184 5.78 10.62 12.42
CA ALA A 184 6.06 10.79 10.99
C ALA A 184 4.79 10.67 10.14
N CYS A 185 3.88 9.73 10.46
CA CYS A 185 2.62 9.59 9.75
C CYS A 185 1.66 10.77 9.99
N VAL A 186 1.59 11.27 11.23
CA VAL A 186 0.80 12.47 11.56
C VAL A 186 1.37 13.70 10.84
N ALA A 187 2.68 13.91 10.91
CA ALA A 187 3.38 15.01 10.24
C ALA A 187 3.20 14.96 8.72
N HIS A 188 3.33 13.78 8.09
CA HIS A 188 3.11 13.61 6.66
C HIS A 188 1.67 13.95 6.24
N ARG A 189 0.69 13.69 7.11
CA ARG A 189 -0.71 14.05 6.87
C ARG A 189 -0.91 15.56 7.00
N TRP A 190 -0.28 16.19 8.00
CA TRP A 190 -0.37 17.64 8.21
C TRP A 190 0.28 18.45 7.09
N SER A 191 1.37 17.94 6.50
CA SER A 191 2.06 18.64 5.41
C SER A 191 1.32 18.55 4.06
N ARG A 192 0.31 17.69 3.93
CA ARG A 192 -0.52 17.58 2.73
C ARG A 192 -1.66 18.60 2.82
N PRO A 193 -1.79 19.54 1.86
CA PRO A 193 -2.93 20.44 1.84
C PRO A 193 -4.23 19.63 1.82
N ASN A 194 -5.20 19.99 2.68
CA ASN A 194 -6.53 19.39 2.71
C ASN A 194 -7.21 19.56 1.33
N ARG A 195 -7.01 18.61 0.42
CA ARG A 195 -7.66 18.61 -0.90
C ARG A 195 -9.17 18.32 -0.82
N THR A 196 -9.63 17.82 0.32
CA THR A 196 -11.04 17.55 0.61
C THR A 196 -11.85 18.81 0.97
N GLY A 197 -11.20 19.98 1.12
CA GLY A 197 -11.85 21.24 1.48
C GLY A 197 -12.26 22.14 0.31
N ARG A 198 -12.02 21.75 -0.96
CA ARG A 198 -12.50 22.50 -2.13
C ARG A 198 -13.95 22.14 -2.52
N GLY A 199 -14.75 21.70 -1.55
CA GLY A 199 -16.20 21.60 -1.69
C GLY A 199 -16.84 22.83 -1.04
N ILE A 200 -17.32 23.74 -1.88
CA ILE A 200 -18.36 24.76 -1.64
C ILE A 200 -18.39 25.35 -0.20
N GLY A 201 -17.69 26.47 -0.04
CA GLY A 201 -18.02 27.52 0.93
C GLY A 201 -17.60 27.29 2.38
N ASP A 202 -16.33 27.58 2.74
CA ASP A 202 -16.01 28.08 4.09
C ASP A 202 -14.59 28.66 4.18
N GLU A 203 -14.37 29.84 3.58
CA GLU A 203 -13.07 30.55 3.62
C GLU A 203 -12.76 31.22 4.98
N ARG A 204 -13.61 31.07 6.00
CA ARG A 204 -13.49 31.75 7.30
C ARG A 204 -13.28 30.82 8.50
N ARG A 205 -12.47 29.75 8.37
CA ARG A 205 -12.08 28.97 9.56
C ARG A 205 -10.85 29.55 10.24
N GLY A 206 -11.06 30.17 11.40
CA GLY A 206 -9.98 30.64 12.28
C GLY A 206 -9.00 29.53 12.66
N ARG A 207 -7.73 29.91 12.94
CA ARG A 207 -6.61 28.99 13.21
C ARG A 207 -6.93 27.90 14.25
N TRP A 208 -7.72 28.21 15.27
CA TRP A 208 -8.08 27.27 16.34
C TRP A 208 -9.08 26.18 15.89
N ILE A 209 -10.03 26.51 15.01
CA ILE A 209 -10.96 25.56 14.40
C ILE A 209 -10.20 24.61 13.46
N ALA A 210 -9.21 25.14 12.73
CA ALA A 210 -8.34 24.35 11.88
C ALA A 210 -7.50 23.33 12.68
N VAL A 211 -6.94 23.72 13.83
CA VAL A 211 -6.21 22.81 14.73
C VAL A 211 -7.12 21.72 15.29
N ARG A 212 -8.33 22.07 15.77
CA ARG A 212 -9.29 21.07 16.26
C ARG A 212 -9.73 20.10 15.15
N ALA A 213 -9.97 20.60 13.94
CA ALA A 213 -10.28 19.76 12.79
C ALA A 213 -9.09 18.86 12.39
N ALA A 214 -7.86 19.34 12.52
CA ALA A 214 -6.65 18.56 12.26
C ALA A 214 -6.44 17.45 13.30
N VAL A 215 -6.64 17.75 14.60
CA VAL A 215 -6.56 16.77 15.69
C VAL A 215 -7.67 15.73 15.56
N ALA A 216 -8.92 16.16 15.33
CA ALA A 216 -10.03 15.25 15.07
C ALA A 216 -9.79 14.40 13.81
N GLY A 217 -9.25 14.99 12.75
CA GLY A 217 -8.86 14.29 11.52
C GLY A 217 -7.72 13.29 11.74
N ALA A 218 -6.77 13.58 12.63
CA ALA A 218 -5.71 12.65 13.02
C ALA A 218 -6.27 11.50 13.87
N GLY A 219 -7.16 11.78 14.83
CA GLY A 219 -7.85 10.76 15.63
C GLY A 219 -8.69 9.83 14.77
N LEU A 220 -9.47 10.38 13.84
CA LEU A 220 -10.21 9.61 12.84
C LEU A 220 -9.27 8.80 11.95
N ALA A 221 -8.13 9.35 11.52
CA ALA A 221 -7.17 8.59 10.72
C ALA A 221 -6.58 7.39 11.48
N VAL A 222 -6.29 7.55 12.78
CA VAL A 222 -5.85 6.44 13.63
C VAL A 222 -6.98 5.41 13.78
N ALA A 223 -8.22 5.85 14.00
CA ALA A 223 -9.37 4.95 14.06
C ALA A 223 -9.60 4.18 12.74
N ASP A 224 -9.38 4.83 11.59
CA ASP A 224 -9.44 4.20 10.25
C ASP A 224 -8.42 3.08 10.14
N ASP A 225 -7.17 3.39 10.50
CA ASP A 225 -6.05 2.47 10.43
C ASP A 225 -6.26 1.29 11.39
N VAL A 226 -6.72 1.53 12.62
CA VAL A 226 -7.04 0.48 13.61
C VAL A 226 -8.18 -0.40 13.13
N ALA A 227 -9.31 0.18 12.73
CA ALA A 227 -10.48 -0.57 12.30
C ALA A 227 -10.16 -1.44 11.07
N TYR A 228 -9.54 -0.85 10.04
CA TYR A 228 -9.10 -1.59 8.86
C TYR A 228 -8.13 -2.72 9.23
N SER A 229 -7.13 -2.44 10.06
CA SER A 229 -6.11 -3.44 10.39
C SER A 229 -6.66 -4.57 11.26
N ALA A 230 -7.57 -4.28 12.18
CA ALA A 230 -8.32 -5.32 12.91
C ALA A 230 -9.06 -6.23 11.92
N GLY A 231 -9.64 -5.66 10.87
CA GLY A 231 -10.25 -6.39 9.77
C GLY A 231 -9.24 -7.29 9.03
N VAL A 232 -8.04 -6.79 8.72
CA VAL A 232 -6.98 -7.56 8.05
C VAL A 232 -6.58 -8.79 8.86
N TRP A 233 -6.33 -8.62 10.17
CA TRP A 233 -5.95 -9.73 11.05
C TRP A 233 -7.11 -10.72 11.25
N TRP A 234 -8.34 -10.23 11.38
CA TRP A 234 -9.53 -11.08 11.43
C TRP A 234 -9.72 -11.88 10.15
N GLY A 235 -9.58 -11.23 8.99
CA GLY A 235 -9.67 -11.86 7.67
C GLY A 235 -8.62 -12.95 7.51
N LEU A 236 -7.37 -12.67 7.88
CA LEU A 236 -6.29 -13.66 7.88
C LEU A 236 -6.59 -14.86 8.77
N ALA A 237 -6.97 -14.63 10.03
CA ALA A 237 -7.29 -15.71 10.97
C ALA A 237 -8.48 -16.55 10.48
N SER A 238 -9.50 -15.89 9.91
CA SER A 238 -10.68 -16.56 9.36
C SER A 238 -10.35 -17.39 8.13
N GLU A 239 -9.50 -16.88 7.23
CA GLU A 239 -9.03 -17.59 6.03
C GLU A 239 -8.22 -18.83 6.41
N VAL A 240 -7.21 -18.67 7.29
CA VAL A 240 -6.38 -19.78 7.77
C VAL A 240 -7.22 -20.85 8.48
N ARG A 241 -8.22 -20.44 9.28
CA ARG A 241 -9.12 -21.38 9.97
C ARG A 241 -10.00 -22.16 9.00
N ARG A 242 -10.54 -21.52 7.96
CA ARG A 242 -11.46 -22.15 6.99
C ARG A 242 -10.73 -22.93 5.90
N ARG A 243 -9.57 -22.45 5.45
CA ARG A 243 -8.78 -22.99 4.34
C ARG A 243 -7.30 -23.05 4.74
N PRO A 244 -6.88 -23.97 5.63
CA PRO A 244 -5.48 -24.02 6.12
C PRO A 244 -4.43 -24.10 5.01
N ALA A 245 -4.75 -24.74 3.88
CA ALA A 245 -3.86 -24.86 2.73
C ALA A 245 -3.48 -23.49 2.11
N THR A 246 -4.31 -22.45 2.27
CA THR A 246 -4.06 -21.10 1.72
C THR A 246 -3.26 -20.20 2.67
N ALA A 247 -2.87 -20.70 3.85
CA ALA A 247 -2.28 -19.88 4.91
C ALA A 247 -1.04 -19.09 4.48
N ARG A 248 -0.18 -19.69 3.64
CA ARG A 248 1.03 -19.03 3.13
C ARG A 248 0.68 -17.84 2.23
N ASP A 249 -0.27 -18.00 1.32
CA ASP A 249 -0.67 -16.96 0.39
C ASP A 249 -1.49 -15.87 1.10
N ALA A 250 -2.37 -16.27 2.03
CA ALA A 250 -3.11 -15.37 2.89
C ALA A 250 -2.18 -14.47 3.73
N ALA A 251 -1.10 -15.03 4.29
CA ALA A 251 -0.08 -14.25 5.02
C ALA A 251 0.60 -13.20 4.15
N GLY A 252 0.58 -13.36 2.82
CA GLY A 252 1.01 -12.35 1.85
C GLY A 252 0.33 -10.99 2.03
N SER A 253 -0.87 -10.93 2.62
CA SER A 253 -1.55 -9.67 2.97
C SER A 253 -0.79 -8.82 4.00
N LEU A 254 0.15 -9.43 4.73
CA LEU A 254 0.98 -8.78 5.75
C LEU A 254 2.45 -8.70 5.35
N LEU A 255 2.92 -9.42 4.34
CA LEU A 255 4.34 -9.48 4.01
C LEU A 255 4.78 -8.27 3.17
N PRO A 256 5.96 -7.67 3.45
CA PRO A 256 6.51 -6.65 2.57
C PRO A 256 6.87 -7.26 1.22
N ARG A 257 6.71 -6.49 0.15
CA ARG A 257 7.20 -6.84 -1.17
C ARG A 257 8.60 -6.27 -1.35
N LEU A 258 9.57 -7.16 -1.45
CA LEU A 258 10.96 -6.82 -1.72
C LEU A 258 11.20 -6.82 -3.23
N GLY A 259 11.48 -5.66 -3.79
CA GLY A 259 11.68 -5.44 -5.22
C GLY A 259 11.81 -3.95 -5.53
N GLY A 260 12.37 -3.60 -6.69
CA GLY A 260 12.39 -2.20 -7.13
C GLY A 260 10.97 -1.63 -7.28
N ILE A 261 10.84 -0.36 -7.68
CA ILE A 261 9.55 0.27 -8.02
C ILE A 261 9.01 -0.32 -9.35
N GLY A 262 9.17 -1.62 -9.58
CA GLY A 262 8.50 -2.41 -10.59
C GLY A 262 7.22 -2.95 -9.99
N GLY A 263 6.06 -2.48 -10.46
CA GLY A 263 4.79 -3.15 -10.18
C GLY A 263 4.76 -4.59 -10.71
N PRO A 264 3.62 -5.30 -10.60
CA PRO A 264 3.43 -6.67 -11.09
C PRO A 264 3.87 -6.97 -12.54
N GLY A 265 4.22 -5.95 -13.34
CA GLY A 265 4.81 -6.09 -14.68
C GLY A 265 6.23 -6.68 -14.73
N GLU A 266 7.01 -6.64 -13.65
CA GLU A 266 8.34 -7.30 -13.64
C GLU A 266 8.20 -8.83 -13.72
N ARG A 267 7.18 -9.39 -13.04
CA ARG A 267 6.85 -10.83 -13.12
C ARG A 267 6.25 -11.23 -14.47
N VAL A 268 5.58 -10.31 -15.18
CA VAL A 268 5.09 -10.54 -16.55
C VAL A 268 6.25 -10.51 -17.55
N ALA A 269 7.20 -9.57 -17.41
CA ALA A 269 8.40 -9.55 -18.24
C ALA A 269 9.30 -10.78 -18.00
N GLU A 270 9.34 -11.30 -16.77
CA GLU A 270 10.06 -12.52 -16.42
C GLU A 270 9.34 -13.80 -16.93
N ARG A 271 8.00 -13.83 -16.91
CA ARG A 271 7.18 -14.89 -17.55
C ARG A 271 7.28 -14.88 -19.08
N LEU A 272 7.37 -13.72 -19.71
CA LEU A 272 7.58 -13.61 -21.16
C LEU A 272 9.01 -14.03 -21.55
N ARG A 273 10.04 -13.62 -20.81
CA ARG A 273 11.43 -14.06 -21.04
C ARG A 273 11.65 -15.56 -20.87
N SER A 274 10.92 -16.20 -19.96
CA SER A 274 10.96 -17.66 -19.77
C SER A 274 10.09 -18.45 -20.75
N ALA A 275 9.16 -17.80 -21.47
CA ALA A 275 8.44 -18.40 -22.59
C ALA A 275 9.29 -18.36 -23.87
N THR A 276 9.99 -17.25 -24.14
CA THR A 276 10.88 -17.12 -25.31
C THR A 276 12.06 -18.11 -25.25
N LYS A 277 12.65 -18.33 -24.06
CA LYS A 277 13.73 -19.32 -23.88
C LYS A 277 13.31 -20.78 -24.03
N ARG A 278 12.00 -21.09 -23.97
CA ARG A 278 11.47 -22.45 -24.19
C ARG A 278 11.00 -22.68 -25.63
N GLY A 279 10.81 -21.62 -26.42
CA GLY A 279 10.46 -21.69 -27.84
C GLY A 279 11.64 -21.87 -28.79
N GLU A 280 12.89 -21.81 -28.30
CA GLU A 280 14.11 -22.01 -29.11
C GLU A 280 14.67 -23.45 -29.02
N ARG A 281 13.90 -24.41 -28.47
CA ARG A 281 14.28 -25.84 -28.38
C ARG A 281 13.17 -26.80 -28.80
N ALA A 282 12.36 -26.44 -29.79
CA ALA A 282 11.43 -27.35 -30.46
C ALA A 282 11.64 -27.25 -31.97
#